data_AF-A0A847X6U2-F1
#
_entry.id   AF-A0A847X6U2-F1
#
_cell.length_a   1.000
_cell.length_b   1.000
_cell.length_c   1.000
_cell.angle_alpha   90.00
_cell.angle_beta   90.00
_cell.angle_gamma   90.00
#
_symmetry.space_group_name_H-M   'P 1'
#
loop_
_entity.id
_entity.type
_entity.pdbx_description
1 polymer ?
#
loop_
_entity_poly.entity_id
_entity_poly.type
_entity_poly.pdbx_seq_one_letter_code
_entity_poly.pdbx_strand_id
1 'polypeptide(L)'
;MAELKTKENDADVYEFIDNYANTERKRKDSIDLLKIFENTAGYSAKMWGDSIIGFGKYHYKSERSRQEGDGLMVGFSPRKAAISLYIYSDAKENQELLKGLGKYKMGKSCIYVKKLEDID
;
A
#
# COMPACT_ATOMS: atom_id res chain seq x y z
N MET A 1 1.00 24.19 10.74
CA MET A 1 0.33 22.94 10.32
C MET A 1 1.37 21.84 10.40
N ALA A 2 1.02 20.65 10.87
CA ALA A 2 1.97 19.54 10.89
C ALA A 2 2.27 19.12 9.44
N GLU A 3 3.54 18.93 9.12
CA GLU A 3 3.97 18.47 7.81
C GLU A 3 3.46 17.04 7.54
N LEU A 4 3.01 16.78 6.30
CA LEU A 4 2.63 15.42 5.89
C LEU A 4 3.86 14.52 5.95
N LYS A 5 3.77 13.45 6.75
CA LYS A 5 4.85 12.45 6.89
C LYS A 5 4.94 11.50 5.70
N THR A 6 3.83 11.27 5.01
CA THR A 6 3.75 10.36 3.86
C THR A 6 3.83 11.18 2.59
N LYS A 7 5.04 11.32 2.05
CA LYS A 7 5.32 12.02 0.80
C LYS A 7 6.16 11.13 -0.11
N GLU A 8 5.91 11.21 -1.41
CA GLU A 8 6.75 10.58 -2.42
C GLU A 8 8.21 11.02 -2.25
N ASN A 9 9.16 10.09 -2.37
CA ASN A 9 10.58 10.35 -2.33
C ASN A 9 11.37 9.38 -3.21
N ASP A 10 12.67 9.64 -3.35
CA ASP A 10 13.58 8.91 -4.24
C ASP A 10 14.31 7.73 -3.56
N ALA A 11 13.84 7.26 -2.39
CA ALA A 11 14.40 6.07 -1.78
C ALA A 11 14.17 4.83 -2.66
N ASP A 12 15.12 3.90 -2.63
CA ASP A 12 15.07 2.70 -3.45
C ASP A 12 14.05 1.69 -2.90
N VAL A 13 13.12 1.28 -3.75
CA VAL A 13 12.02 0.37 -3.39
C VAL A 13 12.53 -1.04 -3.11
N TYR A 14 13.52 -1.53 -3.86
CA TYR A 14 14.07 -2.87 -3.69
C TYR A 14 14.93 -2.95 -2.44
N GLU A 15 15.78 -1.95 -2.19
CA GLU A 15 16.55 -1.81 -0.96
C GLU A 15 15.62 -1.74 0.26
N PHE A 16 14.51 -1.00 0.16
CA PHE A 16 13.51 -0.97 1.22
C PHE A 16 12.90 -2.36 1.48
N ILE A 17 12.52 -3.11 0.42
CA ILE A 17 11.99 -4.47 0.57
C ILE A 17 13.03 -5.38 1.23
N ASP A 18 14.27 -5.36 0.77
CA ASP A 18 15.33 -6.21 1.30
C ASP A 18 15.59 -5.94 2.78
N ASN A 19 15.53 -4.67 3.21
CA ASN A 19 15.77 -4.28 4.59
C ASN A 19 14.57 -4.49 5.52
N TYR A 20 13.33 -4.26 5.05
CA TYR A 20 12.14 -4.26 5.91
C TYR A 20 11.34 -5.56 5.88
N ALA A 21 11.33 -6.29 4.76
CA ALA A 21 10.64 -7.57 4.68
C ALA A 21 11.44 -8.62 5.45
N ASN A 22 11.01 -8.87 6.69
CA ASN A 22 11.75 -9.62 7.70
C ASN A 22 11.79 -11.15 7.49
N THR A 23 11.30 -11.66 6.36
CA THR A 23 11.35 -13.07 5.99
C THR A 23 11.49 -13.20 4.48
N GLU A 24 12.14 -14.27 4.01
CA GLU A 24 12.29 -14.58 2.58
C GLU A 24 10.94 -14.66 1.87
N ARG A 25 9.93 -15.27 2.52
CA ARG A 25 8.57 -15.32 1.98
C ARG A 25 8.01 -13.92 1.76
N LYS A 26 8.18 -13.01 2.71
CA LYS A 26 7.66 -11.64 2.61
C LYS A 26 8.41 -10.82 1.57
N ARG A 27 9.72 -11.03 1.42
CA ARG A 27 10.50 -10.44 0.32
C ARG A 27 9.91 -10.87 -1.02
N LYS A 28 9.76 -12.18 -1.25
CA LYS A 28 9.15 -12.72 -2.47
C LYS A 28 7.75 -12.17 -2.72
N ASP A 29 6.87 -12.23 -1.71
CA ASP A 29 5.51 -11.70 -1.79
C ASP A 29 5.51 -10.19 -2.11
N SER A 30 6.48 -9.42 -1.60
CA SER A 30 6.63 -7.98 -1.91
C SER A 30 7.05 -7.75 -3.36
N ILE A 31 7.96 -8.55 -3.90
CA ILE A 31 8.37 -8.48 -5.31
C ILE A 31 7.22 -8.88 -6.24
N ASP A 32 6.41 -9.87 -5.86
CA ASP A 32 5.23 -10.25 -6.62
C ASP A 32 4.15 -9.15 -6.57
N LEU A 33 3.97 -8.50 -5.42
CA LEU A 33 3.10 -7.33 -5.28
C LEU A 33 3.55 -6.15 -6.14
N LEU A 34 4.86 -5.87 -6.27
CA LEU A 34 5.34 -4.85 -7.19
C LEU A 34 4.79 -5.08 -8.60
N LYS A 35 4.98 -6.29 -9.13
CA LYS A 35 4.51 -6.65 -10.48
C LYS A 35 2.99 -6.52 -10.61
N ILE A 36 2.23 -7.01 -9.62
CA ILE A 36 0.77 -6.96 -9.65
C ILE A 36 0.30 -5.50 -9.70
N PHE A 37 0.84 -4.65 -8.84
CA PHE A 37 0.43 -3.25 -8.78
C PHE A 37 0.88 -2.46 -10.01
N GLU A 38 2.10 -2.65 -10.50
CA GLU A 38 2.58 -1.97 -11.70
C GLU A 38 1.76 -2.36 -12.94
N ASN A 39 1.45 -3.65 -13.10
CA ASN A 39 0.65 -4.14 -14.23
C ASN A 39 -0.81 -3.69 -14.15
N THR A 40 -1.38 -3.63 -12.95
CA THR A 40 -2.81 -3.32 -12.76
C THR A 40 -3.05 -1.81 -12.73
N ALA A 41 -2.18 -1.06 -12.05
CA ALA A 41 -2.33 0.39 -11.90
C ALA A 41 -1.67 1.18 -13.03
N GLY A 42 -0.68 0.62 -13.73
CA GLY A 42 0.04 1.28 -14.83
C GLY A 42 1.04 2.35 -14.38
N TYR A 43 1.43 2.35 -13.10
CA TYR A 43 2.42 3.28 -12.54
C TYR A 43 3.60 2.51 -11.97
N SER A 44 4.82 3.05 -12.11
CA SER A 44 6.00 2.50 -11.43
C SER A 44 5.91 2.70 -9.91
N ALA A 45 6.50 1.78 -9.16
CA ALA A 45 6.61 1.89 -7.71
C ALA A 45 7.42 3.12 -7.27
N LYS A 46 6.94 3.81 -6.24
CA LYS A 46 7.65 4.89 -5.55
C LYS A 46 7.59 4.73 -4.04
N MET A 47 8.62 5.17 -3.34
CA MET A 47 8.61 5.23 -1.87
C MET A 47 7.78 6.42 -1.41
N TRP A 48 6.97 6.19 -0.37
CA TRP A 48 6.10 7.18 0.28
C TRP A 48 6.36 7.21 1.78
N GLY A 49 6.96 8.31 2.25
CA GLY A 49 7.56 8.38 3.58
C GLY A 49 8.57 7.25 3.79
N ASP A 50 8.65 6.74 5.02
CA ASP A 50 9.71 5.79 5.40
C ASP A 50 9.32 4.32 5.21
N SER A 51 8.11 4.04 4.69
CA SER A 51 7.56 2.70 4.88
C SER A 51 6.42 2.26 3.97
N ILE A 52 6.06 3.04 2.95
CA ILE A 52 4.99 2.67 2.02
C ILE A 52 5.58 2.65 0.62
N ILE A 53 5.27 1.59 -0.12
CA ILE A 53 5.48 1.52 -1.56
C ILE A 53 4.14 1.88 -2.20
N GLY A 54 4.11 2.98 -2.94
CA GLY A 54 2.90 3.53 -3.54
C GLY A 54 2.97 3.57 -5.06
N PHE A 55 1.80 3.56 -5.67
CA PHE A 55 1.59 3.56 -7.11
C PHE A 55 0.53 4.60 -7.46
N GLY A 56 0.83 5.41 -8.48
CA GLY A 56 0.02 6.55 -8.85
C GLY A 56 0.05 7.66 -7.79
N LYS A 57 -0.38 8.85 -8.19
CA LYS A 57 -0.45 10.03 -7.32
C LYS A 57 -1.70 10.81 -7.63
N TYR A 58 -2.42 11.22 -6.60
CA TYR A 58 -3.50 12.19 -6.71
C TYR A 58 -3.22 13.38 -5.80
N HIS A 59 -3.70 14.55 -6.23
CA HIS A 59 -3.70 15.75 -5.40
C HIS A 59 -5.06 15.89 -4.72
N TYR A 60 -5.08 16.16 -3.42
CA TYR A 60 -6.30 16.38 -2.66
C TYR A 60 -6.30 17.76 -2.01
N LYS A 61 -7.52 18.29 -1.85
CA LYS A 61 -7.79 19.52 -1.11
C LYS A 61 -8.91 19.29 -0.12
N SER A 62 -8.67 19.63 1.13
CA SER A 62 -9.67 19.50 2.18
C SER A 62 -10.78 20.53 1.99
N GLU A 63 -12.03 20.07 2.04
CA GLU A 63 -13.19 20.99 2.09
C GLU A 63 -13.38 21.59 3.49
N ARG A 64 -12.82 20.95 4.53
CA ARG A 64 -13.03 21.31 5.94
C ARG A 64 -11.88 22.14 6.52
N SER A 65 -10.77 22.30 5.80
CA SER A 65 -9.57 22.98 6.28
C SER A 65 -8.72 23.53 5.14
N ARG A 66 -7.63 24.23 5.45
CA ARG A 66 -6.64 24.69 4.45
C ARG A 66 -5.64 23.60 4.02
N GLN A 67 -5.83 22.35 4.48
CA GLN A 67 -4.91 21.27 4.16
C GLN A 67 -5.11 20.80 2.72
N GLU A 68 -4.03 20.74 1.95
CA GLU A 68 -3.95 20.14 0.63
C GLU A 68 -2.61 19.41 0.49
N GLY A 69 -2.52 18.49 -0.46
CA GLY A 69 -1.29 17.73 -0.68
C GLY A 69 -1.50 16.54 -1.61
N ASP A 70 -0.47 15.72 -1.72
CA ASP A 70 -0.48 14.55 -2.58
C ASP A 70 -0.65 13.26 -1.76
N GLY A 71 -1.27 12.27 -2.38
CA GLY A 71 -1.42 10.91 -1.85
C GLY A 71 -1.18 9.85 -2.92
N LEU A 72 -0.72 8.67 -2.50
CA LEU A 72 -0.67 7.48 -3.34
C LEU A 72 -2.09 6.99 -3.65
N MET A 73 -2.35 6.54 -4.88
CA MET A 73 -3.66 5.96 -5.24
C MET A 73 -3.85 4.60 -4.58
N VAL A 74 -2.85 3.73 -4.73
CA VAL A 74 -2.81 2.40 -4.13
C VAL A 74 -1.38 2.07 -3.70
N GLY A 75 -1.21 1.14 -2.77
CA GLY A 75 0.12 0.70 -2.37
C GLY A 75 0.14 -0.40 -1.33
N PHE A 76 1.32 -0.71 -0.82
CA PHE A 76 1.49 -1.66 0.28
C PHE A 76 2.69 -1.35 1.18
N SER A 77 2.78 -2.04 2.31
CA SER A 77 3.88 -1.96 3.26
C SER A 77 4.18 -3.34 3.88
N PRO A 78 5.38 -3.92 3.68
CA PRO A 78 5.75 -5.23 4.20
C PRO A 78 6.20 -5.16 5.68
N ARG A 79 5.31 -4.68 6.56
CA ARG A 79 5.61 -4.55 8.00
C ARG A 79 5.94 -5.88 8.65
N LYS A 80 6.63 -5.84 9.80
CA LYS A 80 7.04 -7.04 10.56
C LYS A 80 5.89 -8.02 10.83
N ALA A 81 4.73 -7.53 11.24
CA ALA A 81 3.60 -8.39 11.63
C ALA A 81 2.79 -8.93 10.43
N ALA A 82 2.61 -8.12 9.38
CA ALA A 82 1.78 -8.41 8.21
C ALA A 82 2.15 -7.47 7.06
N ILE A 83 1.75 -7.81 5.84
CA ILE A 83 1.72 -6.89 4.72
C ILE A 83 0.43 -6.07 4.82
N SER A 84 0.57 -4.75 4.87
CA SER A 84 -0.56 -3.82 4.78
C SER A 84 -0.82 -3.49 3.31
N LEU A 85 -2.05 -3.68 2.83
CA LEU A 85 -2.50 -3.31 1.50
C LEU A 85 -3.39 -2.06 1.58
N TYR A 86 -3.02 -1.02 0.84
CA TYR A 86 -3.75 0.24 0.69
C TYR A 86 -4.51 0.22 -0.63
N ILE A 87 -5.54 -0.64 -0.72
CA ILE A 87 -6.35 -0.86 -1.94
C ILE A 87 -7.86 -0.74 -1.68
N TYR A 88 -8.25 -0.39 -0.44
CA TYR A 88 -9.64 -0.38 -0.01
C TYR A 88 -10.17 1.04 0.14
N SER A 89 -11.32 1.29 -0.47
CA SER A 89 -12.23 2.38 -0.12
C SER A 89 -13.53 1.81 0.46
N ASP A 90 -14.25 2.58 1.25
CA ASP A 90 -15.52 2.14 1.88
C ASP A 90 -16.71 2.12 0.91
N ALA A 91 -16.45 1.80 -0.36
CA ALA A 91 -17.44 1.62 -1.40
C ALA A 91 -18.09 0.23 -1.29
N LYS A 92 -19.38 0.14 -1.65
CA LYS A 92 -20.16 -1.10 -1.55
C LYS A 92 -19.54 -2.23 -2.39
N GLU A 93 -18.98 -1.90 -3.54
CA GLU A 93 -18.33 -2.83 -4.45
C GLU A 93 -17.13 -3.53 -3.77
N ASN A 94 -16.33 -2.77 -3.03
CA ASN A 94 -15.19 -3.33 -2.28
C ASN A 94 -15.65 -4.26 -1.16
N GLN A 95 -16.75 -3.93 -0.48
CA GLN A 95 -17.31 -4.79 0.57
C GLN A 95 -17.74 -6.16 0.04
N GLU A 96 -18.25 -6.22 -1.19
CA GLU A 96 -18.59 -7.49 -1.84
C GLU A 96 -17.34 -8.28 -2.26
N LEU A 97 -16.33 -7.62 -2.84
CA LEU A 97 -15.05 -8.26 -3.20
C LEU A 97 -14.34 -8.87 -1.98
N LEU A 98 -14.42 -8.21 -0.83
CA LEU A 98 -13.85 -8.70 0.42
C LEU A 98 -14.40 -10.06 0.86
N LYS A 99 -15.63 -10.43 0.49
CA LYS A 99 -16.21 -11.74 0.85
C LYS A 99 -15.47 -12.92 0.22
N GLY A 100 -14.85 -12.70 -0.94
CA GLY A 100 -14.11 -13.72 -1.69
C GLY A 100 -12.59 -13.65 -1.50
N LEU A 101 -12.07 -12.58 -0.90
CA LEU A 101 -10.63 -12.31 -0.87
C LEU A 101 -9.81 -13.36 -0.10
N GLY A 102 -10.43 -14.15 0.79
CA GLY A 102 -9.74 -15.15 1.59
C GLY A 102 -9.44 -14.69 3.02
N LYS A 103 -8.24 -14.97 3.53
CA LYS A 103 -7.85 -14.75 4.93
C LYS A 103 -7.11 -13.43 5.09
N TYR A 104 -7.82 -12.44 5.59
CA TYR A 104 -7.28 -11.11 5.89
C TYR A 104 -7.80 -10.58 7.23
N LYS A 105 -7.24 -9.46 7.67
CA LYS A 105 -7.78 -8.65 8.78
C LYS A 105 -8.01 -7.23 8.30
N MET A 106 -9.18 -6.66 8.60
CA MET A 106 -9.45 -5.24 8.31
C MET A 106 -8.74 -4.31 9.28
N GLY A 107 -8.13 -3.27 8.73
CA GLY A 107 -7.81 -2.01 9.41
C GLY A 107 -8.87 -0.95 9.14
N LYS A 108 -8.57 0.30 9.52
CA LYS A 108 -9.47 1.44 9.25
C LYS A 108 -9.52 1.84 7.76
N SER A 109 -8.39 1.71 7.07
CA SER A 109 -8.22 2.15 5.67
C SER A 109 -7.24 1.24 4.92
N CYS A 110 -7.03 0.02 5.42
CA CYS A 110 -6.11 -0.95 4.84
C CYS A 110 -6.53 -2.37 5.19
N ILE A 111 -6.00 -3.32 4.43
CA ILE A 111 -6.19 -4.75 4.62
C ILE A 111 -4.85 -5.33 5.07
N TYR A 112 -4.85 -6.21 6.08
CA TYR A 112 -3.65 -6.91 6.53
C TYR A 112 -3.69 -8.36 6.09
N VAL A 113 -2.62 -8.81 5.45
CA VAL A 113 -2.40 -10.22 5.05
C VAL A 113 -1.04 -10.69 5.54
N LYS A 114 -0.91 -11.96 5.93
CA LYS A 114 0.40 -12.47 6.38
C LYS A 114 1.31 -12.86 5.22
N LYS A 115 0.70 -13.36 4.14
CA LYS A 115 1.35 -13.83 2.91
C LYS A 115 0.33 -13.79 1.76
N LEU A 116 0.81 -13.76 0.52
CA LEU A 116 -0.09 -13.70 -0.64
C LEU A 116 -0.98 -14.94 -0.80
N GLU A 117 -0.51 -16.12 -0.41
CA GLU A 117 -1.30 -17.35 -0.46
C GLU A 117 -2.53 -17.37 0.47
N ASP A 118 -2.62 -16.40 1.37
CA ASP A 118 -3.80 -16.25 2.22
C ASP A 118 -4.95 -15.58 1.46
N ILE A 119 -4.71 -15.02 0.27
CA ILE A 119 -5.69 -14.28 -0.53
C ILE A 119 -5.76 -14.73 -1.99
N ASP A 120 -6.92 -14.53 -2.63
CA ASP A 120 -7.22 -14.84 -4.05
C ASP A 120 -7.02 -13.60 -4.95
#